data_AF-A0A4R2CWC9-F1
#
_entry.id   AF-A0A4R2CWC9-F1
#
_cell.length_a   1.000
_cell.length_b   1.000
_cell.length_c   1.000
_cell.angle_alpha   90.00
_cell.angle_beta   90.00
_cell.angle_gamma   90.00
#
_symmetry.space_group_name_H-M   'P 1'
#
loop_
_entity.id
_entity.type
_entity.pdbx_description
1 polymer ?
#
loop_
_entity_poly.entity_id
_entity_poly.type
_entity_poly.pdbx_seq_one_letter_code
_entity_poly.pdbx_strand_id
1 'polypeptide(L)'
;MIERLPARAFAAGVVTLALVSGVVSYLMVQPDPAVDTTRVTAAPAEVAASASAPSLVTAAGLEQFRRDYRDRFGDTLLDEATLHDEYASIERAVPHSPDRVMPYSYRGTFESDHSPTTRPVGTPEFDLDALDVPLLARYLAGAPQSVGVPDGSVSHVGLGIDVGEATVSIYVSNRAQENGYLVLTPDGRVLAVRRFEP
;
A
#
# COMPACT_ATOMS: atom_id res chain seq x y z
N MET A 1 -31.63 42.39 -18.65
CA MET A 1 -30.71 43.39 -18.05
C MET A 1 -29.62 42.60 -17.32
N ILE A 2 -28.37 42.46 -17.80
CA ILE A 2 -27.37 43.52 -18.06
C ILE A 2 -27.21 44.32 -16.73
N GLU A 3 -26.14 44.29 -15.92
CA GLU A 3 -24.69 44.34 -16.22
C GLU A 3 -23.78 44.12 -14.96
N ARG A 4 -22.57 43.57 -15.21
CA ARG A 4 -21.18 43.89 -14.70
C ARG A 4 -20.84 43.97 -13.19
N LEU A 5 -19.90 43.16 -12.64
CA LEU A 5 -18.39 43.09 -12.73
C LEU A 5 -17.66 44.24 -11.99
N PRO A 6 -16.54 44.01 -11.22
CA PRO A 6 -15.20 43.56 -11.70
C PRO A 6 -14.44 42.58 -10.75
N ALA A 7 -13.57 41.65 -11.16
CA ALA A 7 -12.34 41.63 -11.99
C ALA A 7 -11.02 41.85 -11.21
N ARG A 8 -10.01 41.01 -11.56
CA ARG A 8 -8.52 41.14 -11.51
C ARG A 8 -7.81 40.29 -10.43
N ALA A 9 -6.70 39.61 -10.67
CA ALA A 9 -5.81 39.35 -11.84
C ALA A 9 -4.89 38.17 -11.44
N PHE A 10 -4.31 37.33 -12.30
CA PHE A 10 -3.14 37.55 -13.18
C PHE A 10 -2.97 36.26 -14.04
N ALA A 11 -2.86 36.36 -15.37
CA ALA A 11 -1.63 36.15 -16.17
C ALA A 11 -1.07 34.71 -16.10
N ALA A 12 -0.67 34.01 -17.17
CA ALA A 12 -0.52 34.25 -18.59
C ALA A 12 -0.32 32.87 -19.24
N GLY A 13 -0.52 32.71 -20.55
CA GLY A 13 -0.05 31.50 -21.22
C GLY A 13 -0.65 31.23 -22.59
N VAL A 14 -0.32 32.07 -23.58
CA VAL A 14 -0.33 31.63 -24.99
C VAL A 14 0.87 32.26 -25.69
N VAL A 15 1.86 31.44 -26.03
CA VAL A 15 2.68 31.63 -27.24
C VAL A 15 2.87 30.25 -27.85
N THR A 16 2.19 30.04 -28.97
CA THR A 16 2.44 28.94 -29.92
C THR A 16 3.50 29.41 -30.90
N LEU A 17 4.53 28.61 -31.16
CA LEU A 17 5.14 28.59 -32.49
C LEU A 17 5.67 27.19 -32.82
N ALA A 18 5.33 26.75 -34.02
CA ALA A 18 5.54 25.43 -34.57
C ALA A 18 6.84 25.34 -35.41
N LEU A 19 7.31 24.10 -35.55
CA LEU A 19 8.01 23.50 -36.72
C LEU A 19 9.42 23.98 -37.10
N VAL A 20 10.38 23.06 -37.19
CA VAL A 20 10.85 22.36 -38.42
C VAL A 20 12.19 21.65 -38.11
N SER A 21 12.37 20.49 -38.75
CA SER A 21 13.49 19.55 -38.72
C SER A 21 14.87 20.12 -39.10
N GLY A 22 15.91 19.44 -38.60
CA GLY A 22 17.28 19.59 -39.08
C GLY A 22 18.16 18.43 -38.62
N VAL A 23 18.16 17.34 -39.41
CA VAL A 23 19.13 16.23 -39.31
C VAL A 23 20.50 16.80 -39.64
N VAL A 24 21.40 16.87 -38.66
CA VAL A 24 22.80 17.26 -38.90
C VAL A 24 23.62 16.00 -39.15
N SER A 25 23.72 15.63 -40.42
CA SER A 25 24.73 14.71 -40.92
C SER A 25 26.08 15.42 -40.90
N TYR A 26 26.96 15.01 -39.98
CA TYR A 26 28.34 15.47 -39.90
C TYR A 26 29.23 14.55 -40.73
N LEU A 27 29.72 14.99 -41.89
CA LEU A 27 30.97 14.48 -42.49
C LEU A 27 31.46 15.45 -43.56
N MET A 28 32.61 16.09 -43.32
CA MET A 28 33.67 16.22 -44.33
C MET A 28 35.02 16.61 -43.69
N VAL A 29 36.07 15.92 -44.17
CA VAL A 29 37.53 16.22 -44.18
C VAL A 29 38.46 15.51 -43.14
N GLN A 30 38.83 14.24 -43.48
CA GLN A 30 40.16 13.57 -43.66
C GLN A 30 41.38 13.88 -42.73
N PRO A 31 42.45 13.03 -42.66
CA PRO A 31 42.64 11.56 -42.72
C PRO A 31 43.45 10.99 -41.49
N ASP A 32 43.51 9.66 -41.33
CA ASP A 32 44.33 8.93 -40.31
C ASP A 32 45.84 8.96 -40.65
N PRO A 33 46.79 9.02 -39.68
CA PRO A 33 47.26 7.78 -39.06
C PRO A 33 47.65 7.86 -37.55
N ALA A 34 47.49 6.71 -36.89
CA ALA A 34 48.30 6.17 -35.78
C ALA A 34 47.71 6.19 -34.36
N VAL A 35 47.25 5.00 -33.94
CA VAL A 35 47.41 4.32 -32.64
C VAL A 35 47.53 5.23 -31.40
N ASP A 36 46.52 5.24 -30.52
CA ASP A 36 46.66 4.56 -29.22
C ASP A 36 45.34 4.36 -28.46
N THR A 37 45.34 3.27 -27.71
CA THR A 37 44.31 2.67 -26.87
C THR A 37 43.55 3.62 -25.94
N THR A 38 42.21 3.68 -26.07
CA THR A 38 41.33 3.72 -24.89
C THR A 38 40.00 3.03 -25.19
N ARG A 39 39.89 1.79 -24.73
CA ARG A 39 38.66 1.02 -24.66
C ARG A 39 37.75 1.67 -23.62
N VAL A 40 36.82 2.53 -24.05
CA VAL A 40 35.64 2.83 -23.22
C VAL A 40 34.63 1.72 -23.48
N THR A 41 34.75 0.64 -22.72
CA THR A 41 33.64 -0.30 -22.54
C THR A 41 32.52 0.48 -21.86
N ALA A 42 31.54 0.95 -22.64
CA ALA A 42 30.26 1.36 -22.11
C ALA A 42 29.64 0.12 -21.45
N ALA A 43 29.69 0.07 -20.12
CA ALA A 43 28.97 -0.91 -19.34
C ALA A 43 27.48 -0.84 -19.73
N PRO A 44 26.77 -1.97 -19.88
CA PRO A 44 25.34 -1.93 -20.12
C PRO A 44 24.70 -1.25 -18.91
N ALA A 45 23.93 -0.19 -19.14
CA ALA A 45 23.04 0.35 -18.13
C ALA A 45 22.03 -0.76 -17.79
N GLU A 46 22.26 -1.43 -16.67
CA GLU A 46 21.34 -2.39 -16.09
C GLU A 46 20.07 -1.61 -15.71
N VAL A 47 19.01 -1.82 -16.48
CA VAL A 47 17.68 -1.32 -16.18
C VAL A 47 17.27 -2.06 -14.90
N ALA A 48 17.50 -1.44 -13.75
CA ALA A 48 17.01 -1.95 -12.48
C ALA A 48 15.49 -2.07 -12.58
N ALA A 49 14.99 -3.29 -12.72
CA ALA A 49 13.57 -3.58 -12.62
C ALA A 49 13.13 -3.13 -11.20
N SER A 50 12.30 -2.10 -11.13
CA SER A 50 11.62 -1.73 -9.89
C SER A 50 10.84 -2.96 -9.42
N ALA A 51 11.35 -3.64 -8.40
CA ALA A 51 10.59 -4.71 -7.77
C ALA A 51 9.27 -4.11 -7.27
N SER A 52 8.14 -4.67 -7.71
CA SER A 52 6.84 -4.30 -7.17
C SER A 52 6.84 -4.55 -5.66
N ALA A 53 6.18 -3.67 -4.89
CA ALA A 53 6.01 -3.89 -3.46
C ALA A 53 5.40 -5.28 -3.20
N PRO A 54 5.82 -5.98 -2.14
CA PRO A 54 5.24 -7.27 -1.79
C PRO A 54 3.77 -7.11 -1.41
N SER A 55 2.99 -8.12 -1.74
CA SER A 55 1.58 -8.23 -1.33
C SER A 55 1.41 -8.12 0.17
N LEU A 56 0.49 -7.26 0.65
CA LEU A 56 0.23 -7.07 2.08
C LEU A 56 -0.47 -8.27 2.73
N VAL A 57 -0.99 -9.20 1.92
CA VAL A 57 -1.54 -10.49 2.40
C VAL A 57 -0.50 -11.61 2.34
N THR A 58 0.77 -11.27 2.50
CA THR A 58 1.92 -12.20 2.62
C THR A 58 2.82 -11.83 3.79
N ALA A 59 3.70 -12.74 4.21
CA ALA A 59 4.70 -12.46 5.25
C ALA A 59 5.51 -11.19 4.96
N ALA A 60 6.04 -11.08 3.74
CA ALA A 60 6.91 -9.97 3.35
C ALA A 60 6.18 -8.62 3.38
N GLY A 61 4.94 -8.57 2.88
CA GLY A 61 4.16 -7.34 2.91
C GLY A 61 3.67 -6.96 4.30
N LEU A 62 3.29 -7.93 5.14
CA LEU A 62 2.96 -7.67 6.55
C LEU A 62 4.15 -7.10 7.33
N GLU A 63 5.34 -7.68 7.16
CA GLU A 63 6.54 -7.15 7.81
C GLU A 63 6.91 -5.77 7.28
N GLN A 64 6.75 -5.53 5.98
CA GLN A 64 6.97 -4.21 5.40
C GLN A 64 5.98 -3.19 5.94
N PHE A 65 4.69 -3.49 5.94
CA PHE A 65 3.65 -2.62 6.50
C PHE A 65 3.95 -2.25 7.95
N ARG A 66 4.32 -3.22 8.79
CA ARG A 66 4.67 -2.98 10.20
C ARG A 66 5.90 -2.08 10.36
N ARG A 67 6.95 -2.27 9.53
CA ARG A 67 8.13 -1.40 9.53
C ARG A 67 7.77 0.02 9.12
N ASP A 68 7.10 0.17 7.98
CA ASP A 68 6.72 1.47 7.44
C ASP A 68 5.78 2.21 8.40
N TYR A 69 4.87 1.49 9.06
CA TYR A 69 4.00 2.04 10.10
C TYR A 69 4.82 2.64 11.25
N ARG A 70 5.75 1.84 11.80
CA ARG A 70 6.62 2.29 12.89
C ARG A 70 7.48 3.48 12.47
N ASP A 71 8.05 3.44 11.27
CA ASP A 71 8.90 4.52 10.76
C ASP A 71 8.12 5.82 10.57
N ARG A 72 6.84 5.71 10.17
CA ARG A 72 5.95 6.85 9.98
C ARG A 72 5.45 7.46 11.29
N PHE A 73 4.99 6.63 12.22
CA PHE A 73 4.23 7.08 13.38
C PHE A 73 5.01 7.04 14.70
N GLY A 74 6.11 6.29 14.75
CA GLY A 74 6.95 6.12 15.95
C GLY A 74 6.42 5.09 16.96
N ASP A 75 5.30 4.44 16.64
CA ASP A 75 4.65 3.39 17.43
C ASP A 75 4.08 2.31 16.50
N THR A 76 3.34 1.35 17.05
CA THR A 76 2.67 0.25 16.32
C THR A 76 1.18 0.17 16.65
N LEU A 77 0.61 1.24 17.22
CA LEU A 77 -0.73 1.26 17.79
C LEU A 77 -1.73 1.86 16.81
N LEU A 78 -2.73 1.07 16.44
CA LEU A 78 -3.84 1.47 15.57
C LEU A 78 -5.18 0.99 16.13
N ASP A 79 -6.27 1.57 15.66
CA ASP A 79 -7.61 1.10 16.03
C ASP A 79 -8.00 -0.10 15.17
N GLU A 80 -7.88 0.09 13.85
CA GLU A 80 -8.25 -0.90 12.85
C GLU A 80 -7.36 -0.76 11.60
N ALA A 81 -7.06 -1.87 10.96
CA ALA A 81 -6.49 -1.88 9.63
C ALA A 81 -7.15 -2.96 8.76
N THR A 82 -7.44 -2.62 7.51
CA THR A 82 -7.86 -3.58 6.48
C THR A 82 -6.82 -3.61 5.38
N LEU A 83 -6.17 -4.76 5.20
CA LEU A 83 -5.07 -4.98 4.27
C LEU A 83 -5.56 -5.80 3.08
N HIS A 84 -5.55 -5.17 1.91
CA HIS A 84 -5.69 -5.83 0.62
C HIS A 84 -4.32 -6.13 0.02
N ASP A 85 -4.29 -6.88 -1.08
CA ASP A 85 -3.06 -7.27 -1.78
C ASP A 85 -2.10 -6.08 -2.00
N GLU A 86 -2.61 -4.97 -2.54
CA GLU A 86 -1.79 -3.83 -2.96
C GLU A 86 -1.90 -2.58 -2.06
N TYR A 87 -2.83 -2.56 -1.11
CA TYR A 87 -3.10 -1.38 -0.29
C TYR A 87 -3.75 -1.71 1.04
N ALA A 88 -3.67 -0.78 1.99
CA ALA A 88 -4.40 -0.88 3.24
C ALA A 88 -5.16 0.40 3.58
N SER A 89 -6.25 0.27 4.32
CA SER A 89 -6.88 1.37 5.05
C SER A 89 -6.62 1.19 6.54
N ILE A 90 -6.37 2.30 7.23
CA ILE A 90 -5.98 2.32 8.64
C ILE A 90 -6.80 3.38 9.35
N GLU A 91 -7.27 3.08 10.54
CA GLU A 91 -7.75 4.07 11.50
C GLU A 91 -6.84 4.04 12.73
N ARG A 92 -6.44 5.22 13.21
CA ARG A 92 -5.65 5.34 14.44
C ARG A 92 -6.01 6.59 15.23
N ALA A 93 -5.79 6.56 16.53
CA ALA A 93 -5.93 7.73 17.38
C ALA A 93 -5.01 8.87 16.93
N VAL A 94 -5.48 10.11 17.03
CA VAL A 94 -4.63 11.29 16.79
C VAL A 94 -3.66 11.45 17.97
N PRO A 95 -2.34 11.64 17.72
CA PRO A 95 -1.38 11.87 18.79
C PRO A 95 -1.80 13.03 19.70
N HIS A 96 -1.80 12.78 21.01
CA HIS A 96 -2.24 13.75 22.04
C HIS A 96 -3.72 14.15 21.98
N SER A 97 -4.56 13.45 21.20
CA SER A 97 -6.01 13.66 21.13
C SER A 97 -6.71 12.30 20.97
N PRO A 98 -6.72 11.45 22.02
CA PRO A 98 -7.23 10.08 21.94
C PRO A 98 -8.76 10.00 21.75
N ASP A 99 -9.47 11.11 21.89
CA ASP A 99 -10.88 11.31 21.53
C ASP A 99 -11.07 11.61 20.04
N ARG A 100 -10.00 11.53 19.24
CA ARG A 100 -10.01 11.73 17.79
C ARG A 100 -9.38 10.55 17.07
N VAL A 101 -9.95 10.20 15.92
CA VAL A 101 -9.42 9.19 15.00
C VAL A 101 -9.05 9.84 13.67
N MET A 102 -7.99 9.36 13.05
CA MET A 102 -7.57 9.76 11.72
C MET A 102 -7.50 8.54 10.80
N PRO A 103 -8.20 8.54 9.67
CA PRO A 103 -8.05 7.51 8.65
C PRO A 103 -6.82 7.79 7.78
N TYR A 104 -6.14 6.72 7.38
CA TYR A 104 -5.05 6.75 6.41
C TYR A 104 -5.26 5.66 5.35
N SER A 105 -4.78 5.94 4.15
CA SER A 105 -4.52 4.91 3.14
C SER A 105 -3.03 4.62 3.06
N TYR A 106 -2.69 3.37 2.77
CA TYR A 106 -1.31 2.93 2.60
C TYR A 106 -1.13 2.21 1.27
N ARG A 107 -0.18 2.71 0.47
CA ARG A 107 0.31 2.10 -0.79
C ARG A 107 1.83 2.19 -0.86
N GLY A 108 2.50 1.81 0.22
CA GLY A 108 3.95 2.03 0.44
C GLY A 108 4.26 3.33 1.17
N THR A 109 3.33 4.28 1.20
CA THR A 109 3.36 5.50 2.02
C THR A 109 2.00 5.71 2.67
N PHE A 110 1.98 6.37 3.84
CA PHE A 110 0.74 6.72 4.53
C PHE A 110 0.24 8.10 4.11
N GLU A 111 -0.96 8.15 3.55
CA GLU A 111 -1.62 9.36 3.08
C GLU A 111 -2.98 9.52 3.74
N SER A 112 -3.38 10.76 4.01
CA SER A 112 -4.70 11.09 4.54
C SER A 112 -5.17 12.42 3.96
N ASP A 113 -6.34 12.40 3.33
CA ASP A 113 -7.03 13.58 2.79
C ASP A 113 -8.26 13.94 3.63
N HIS A 114 -8.38 13.34 4.81
CA HIS A 114 -9.53 13.50 5.69
C HIS A 114 -9.19 14.33 6.91
N SER A 115 -10.20 15.01 7.44
CA SER A 115 -10.10 15.62 8.76
C SER A 115 -10.36 14.58 9.85
N PRO A 116 -9.71 14.68 11.02
CA PRO A 116 -9.96 13.75 12.10
C PRO A 116 -11.40 13.88 12.61
N THR A 117 -12.00 12.75 12.98
CA THR A 117 -13.38 12.66 13.49
C THR A 117 -13.38 12.30 14.98
N THR A 118 -14.55 12.29 15.61
CA THR A 118 -14.68 11.93 17.03
C THR A 118 -14.51 10.43 17.24
N ARG A 119 -13.78 10.06 18.29
CA ARG A 119 -13.49 8.69 18.73
C ARG A 119 -13.87 8.55 20.22
N PRO A 120 -14.47 7.44 20.66
CA PRO A 120 -14.72 7.21 22.08
C PRO A 120 -13.42 7.23 22.90
N VAL A 121 -13.46 7.82 24.09
CA VAL A 121 -12.32 7.79 25.01
C VAL A 121 -12.17 6.38 25.57
N GLY A 122 -10.93 5.87 25.59
CA GLY A 122 -10.63 4.52 26.07
C GLY A 122 -10.91 3.42 25.06
N THR A 123 -11.16 3.75 23.78
CA THR A 123 -11.15 2.76 22.71
C THR A 123 -9.81 2.02 22.73
N PRO A 124 -9.84 0.67 22.82
CA PRO A 124 -8.63 -0.14 22.83
C PRO A 124 -7.94 -0.10 21.46
N GLU A 125 -6.62 -0.19 21.47
CA GLU A 125 -5.79 -0.15 20.27
C GLU A 125 -5.17 -1.52 20.02
N PHE A 126 -5.11 -1.92 18.76
CA PHE A 126 -4.38 -3.07 18.27
C PHE A 126 -2.89 -2.72 18.15
N ASP A 127 -2.02 -3.59 18.66
CA ASP A 127 -0.57 -3.47 18.53
C ASP A 127 -0.05 -4.38 17.40
N LEU A 128 0.49 -3.78 16.34
CA LEU A 128 1.10 -4.52 15.22
C LEU A 128 2.29 -5.39 15.63
N ASP A 129 2.95 -5.08 16.76
CA ASP A 129 4.04 -5.91 17.28
C ASP A 129 3.57 -7.19 17.95
N ALA A 130 2.29 -7.31 18.29
CA ALA A 130 1.70 -8.54 18.78
C ALA A 130 1.55 -9.62 17.68
N LEU A 131 1.68 -9.25 16.40
CA LEU A 131 1.53 -10.18 15.28
C LEU A 131 2.71 -11.16 15.17
N ASP A 132 2.41 -12.45 15.32
CA ASP A 132 3.30 -13.52 14.85
C ASP A 132 3.17 -13.66 13.32
N VAL A 133 3.94 -12.86 12.59
CA VAL A 133 3.90 -12.81 11.12
C VAL A 133 4.27 -14.15 10.47
N PRO A 134 5.32 -14.88 10.90
CA PRO A 134 5.60 -16.22 10.39
C PRO A 134 4.44 -17.20 10.54
N LEU A 135 3.74 -17.16 11.68
CA LEU A 135 2.56 -18.01 11.90
C LEU A 135 1.38 -17.56 11.05
N LEU A 136 1.09 -16.26 11.00
CA LEU A 136 0.01 -15.69 10.19
C LEU A 136 0.19 -16.01 8.70
N ALA A 137 1.41 -16.00 8.19
CA ALA A 137 1.72 -16.38 6.81
C ALA A 137 1.31 -17.83 6.47
N ARG A 138 1.42 -18.75 7.44
CA ARG A 138 0.95 -20.14 7.27
C ARG A 138 -0.57 -20.21 7.19
N TYR A 139 -1.27 -19.41 8.01
CA TYR A 139 -2.72 -19.30 7.93
C TYR A 139 -3.17 -18.70 6.59
N LEU A 140 -2.51 -17.64 6.12
CA LEU A 140 -2.81 -17.01 4.82
C LEU A 140 -2.69 -18.01 3.66
N ALA A 141 -1.61 -18.81 3.64
CA ALA A 141 -1.40 -19.83 2.62
C ALA A 141 -2.41 -21.00 2.66
N GLY A 142 -2.95 -21.31 3.84
CA GLY A 142 -3.91 -22.40 4.05
C GLY A 142 -5.38 -21.96 4.15
N ALA A 143 -5.65 -20.66 4.12
CA ALA A 143 -6.97 -20.11 4.41
C ALA A 143 -8.05 -20.62 3.43
N PRO A 144 -7.84 -20.60 2.08
CA PRO A 144 -8.87 -21.06 1.15
C PRO A 144 -9.32 -22.50 1.37
N GLN A 145 -8.38 -23.39 1.64
CA GLN A 145 -8.62 -24.80 1.94
C GLN A 145 -9.34 -24.96 3.29
N SER A 146 -8.98 -24.15 4.28
CA SER A 146 -9.56 -24.21 5.64
C SER A 146 -11.03 -23.80 5.66
N VAL A 147 -11.39 -22.78 4.86
CA VAL A 147 -12.77 -22.29 4.74
C VAL A 147 -13.57 -23.00 3.66
N GLY A 148 -12.93 -23.85 2.84
CA GLY A 148 -13.60 -24.65 1.82
C GLY A 148 -14.10 -23.83 0.62
N VAL A 149 -13.43 -22.73 0.27
CA VAL A 149 -13.78 -21.91 -0.91
C VAL A 149 -13.00 -22.44 -2.13
N PRO A 150 -13.67 -23.04 -3.13
CA PRO A 150 -13.04 -23.49 -4.37
C PRO A 150 -12.35 -22.34 -5.12
N ASP A 151 -11.14 -22.57 -5.61
CA ASP A 151 -10.33 -21.55 -6.30
C ASP A 151 -10.26 -20.21 -5.53
N GLY A 152 -10.35 -20.30 -4.20
CA GLY A 152 -10.36 -19.15 -3.31
C GLY A 152 -8.98 -18.54 -3.13
N SER A 153 -8.97 -17.24 -2.88
CA SER A 153 -7.77 -16.49 -2.50
C SER A 153 -8.10 -15.56 -1.34
N VAL A 154 -7.09 -15.20 -0.54
CA VAL A 154 -7.27 -14.18 0.50
C VAL A 154 -7.59 -12.85 -0.17
N SER A 155 -8.76 -12.30 0.14
CA SER A 155 -9.20 -11.02 -0.42
C SER A 155 -8.72 -9.83 0.40
N HIS A 156 -8.69 -9.99 1.72
CA HIS A 156 -8.14 -9.03 2.66
C HIS A 156 -7.93 -9.66 4.04
N VAL A 157 -7.14 -8.96 4.86
CA VAL A 157 -6.93 -9.23 6.28
C VAL A 157 -7.41 -8.02 7.08
N GLY A 158 -8.29 -8.22 8.05
CA GLY A 158 -8.67 -7.22 9.05
C GLY A 158 -7.85 -7.38 10.32
N LEU A 159 -7.40 -6.28 10.91
CA LEU A 159 -6.71 -6.19 12.19
C LEU A 159 -7.48 -5.21 13.07
N GLY A 160 -7.76 -5.57 14.32
CA GLY A 160 -8.46 -4.67 15.23
C GLY A 160 -8.84 -5.33 16.54
N ILE A 161 -9.61 -4.63 17.36
CA ILE A 161 -10.13 -5.16 18.62
C ILE A 161 -11.61 -5.51 18.47
N ASP A 162 -11.96 -6.78 18.69
CA ASP A 162 -13.35 -7.25 18.72
C ASP A 162 -13.72 -7.70 20.14
N VAL A 163 -14.76 -7.09 20.71
CA VAL A 163 -15.23 -7.34 22.09
C VAL A 163 -14.08 -7.37 23.13
N GLY A 164 -13.08 -6.50 22.98
CA GLY A 164 -11.93 -6.37 23.89
C GLY A 164 -10.81 -7.39 23.67
N GLU A 165 -10.91 -8.25 22.66
CA GLU A 165 -9.86 -9.18 22.22
C GLU A 165 -9.21 -8.67 20.93
N ALA A 166 -7.88 -8.72 20.85
CA ALA A 166 -7.20 -8.40 19.60
C ALA A 166 -7.45 -9.52 18.58
N THR A 167 -7.83 -9.14 17.36
CA THR A 167 -8.22 -10.09 16.32
C THR A 167 -7.53 -9.83 14.99
N VAL A 168 -7.27 -10.93 14.29
CA VAL A 168 -6.82 -10.99 12.91
C VAL A 168 -7.86 -11.79 12.14
N SER A 169 -8.57 -11.13 11.23
CA SER A 169 -9.63 -11.72 10.42
C SER A 169 -9.13 -11.93 8.99
N ILE A 170 -9.05 -13.17 8.54
CA ILE A 170 -8.59 -13.53 7.18
C ILE A 170 -9.80 -13.86 6.34
N TYR A 171 -10.09 -13.04 5.33
CA TYR A 171 -11.23 -13.21 4.44
C TYR A 171 -10.81 -13.86 3.13
N VAL A 172 -11.52 -14.90 2.72
CA VAL A 172 -11.30 -15.59 1.45
C VAL A 172 -12.52 -15.41 0.58
N SER A 173 -12.29 -15.12 -0.70
CA SER A 173 -13.32 -15.10 -1.73
C SER A 173 -12.83 -15.71 -3.04
N ASN A 174 -13.77 -16.00 -3.93
CA ASN A 174 -13.48 -16.34 -5.31
C ASN A 174 -14.33 -15.51 -6.29
N ARG A 175 -14.19 -15.77 -7.59
CA ARG A 175 -14.93 -15.05 -8.64
C ARG A 175 -16.43 -15.34 -8.65
N ALA A 176 -16.86 -16.47 -8.09
CA ALA A 176 -18.26 -16.84 -7.95
C ALA A 176 -18.92 -16.20 -6.70
N GLN A 177 -18.19 -15.37 -5.96
CA GLN A 177 -18.64 -14.74 -4.70
C GLN A 177 -18.91 -15.76 -3.58
N GLU A 178 -18.28 -16.93 -3.65
CA GLU A 178 -18.24 -17.88 -2.55
C GLU A 178 -17.20 -17.38 -1.55
N ASN A 179 -17.59 -17.28 -0.27
CA ASN A 179 -16.78 -16.63 0.75
C ASN A 179 -16.68 -17.47 2.03
N GLY A 180 -15.59 -17.27 2.74
CA GLY A 180 -15.40 -17.76 4.10
C GLY A 180 -14.35 -16.92 4.81
N TYR A 181 -14.21 -17.10 6.12
CA TYR A 181 -13.19 -16.40 6.88
C TYR A 181 -12.71 -17.18 8.10
N LEU A 182 -11.51 -16.83 8.55
CA LEU A 182 -10.96 -17.27 9.83
C LEU A 182 -10.76 -16.05 10.73
N VAL A 183 -11.05 -16.18 12.02
CA VAL A 183 -10.69 -15.18 13.03
C VAL A 183 -9.69 -15.81 13.97
N LEU A 184 -8.58 -15.11 14.17
CA LEU A 184 -7.46 -15.52 14.99
C LEU A 184 -7.15 -14.41 16.00
N THR A 185 -6.43 -14.75 17.04
CA THR A 185 -5.65 -13.79 17.82
C THR A 185 -4.32 -13.46 17.12
N PRO A 186 -3.61 -12.39 17.50
CA PRO A 186 -2.32 -12.03 16.92
C PRO A 186 -1.23 -13.12 17.07
N ASP A 187 -1.30 -13.91 18.14
CA ASP A 187 -0.43 -15.08 18.41
C ASP A 187 -0.94 -16.38 17.74
N GLY A 188 -2.01 -16.29 16.94
CA GLY A 188 -2.47 -17.34 16.04
C GLY A 188 -3.33 -18.42 16.69
N ARG A 189 -3.86 -18.21 17.91
CA ARG A 189 -4.96 -19.03 18.44
C ARG A 189 -6.23 -18.75 17.64
N VAL A 190 -6.83 -19.81 17.10
CA VAL A 190 -8.07 -19.74 16.31
C VAL A 190 -9.26 -19.42 17.22
N LEU A 191 -10.02 -18.38 16.87
CA LEU A 191 -11.24 -17.95 17.54
C LEU A 191 -12.49 -18.44 16.80
N ALA A 192 -12.49 -18.34 15.47
CA ALA A 192 -13.62 -18.76 14.64
C ALA A 192 -13.18 -19.20 13.24
N VAL A 193 -13.97 -20.08 12.63
CA VAL A 193 -13.86 -20.45 11.21
C VAL A 193 -15.25 -20.49 10.62
N ARG A 194 -15.55 -19.58 9.68
CA ARG A 194 -16.76 -19.62 8.87
C ARG A 194 -16.41 -20.22 7.51
N ARG A 195 -16.94 -21.42 7.27
CA ARG A 195 -16.79 -22.10 5.99
C ARG A 195 -17.82 -21.60 4.98
N PHE A 196 -17.45 -21.69 3.71
CA PHE A 196 -18.42 -21.62 2.63
C PHE A 196 -19.39 -22.82 2.73
N GLU A 197 -20.67 -22.54 2.56
CA GLU A 197 -21.75 -23.52 2.51
C GLU A 197 -22.38 -23.42 1.10
N PRO A 198 -22.29 -24.49 0.28
CA PRO A 198 -22.78 -24.51 -1.10
C PRO A 198 -24.30 -24.62 -1.22
#